data_AF-A0A7S7P6T3-F1
#
_entry.id   AF-A0A7S7P6T3-F1
#
_cell.length_a   1.000
_cell.length_b   1.000
_cell.length_c   1.000
_cell.angle_alpha   90.00
_cell.angle_beta   90.00
_cell.angle_gamma   90.00
#
_symmetry.space_group_name_H-M   'P 1'
#
loop_
_entity.id
_entity.type
_entity.pdbx_description
1 polymer ?
#
loop_
_entity_poly.entity_id
_entity_poly.type
_entity_poly.pdbx_seq_one_letter_code
_entity_poly.pdbx_strand_id
1 'polypeptide(L)'
;MSLALGLAFLGAGLQGCAQTTPQWDRQFGVATRSNLAAQVLDPAAAANTNPATGIDGRAAKGAHDRYQQSFAQPESAPPALIINAGGAR
;
A
#
# COMPACT_ATOMS: atom_id res chain seq x y z
N MET A 1 40.64 14.17 -40.14
CA MET A 1 40.80 13.73 -38.74
C MET A 1 39.85 14.45 -37.78
N SER A 2 39.69 15.78 -37.90
CA SER A 2 38.87 16.61 -36.99
C SER A 2 37.36 16.33 -37.04
N LEU A 3 36.83 15.94 -38.21
CA LEU A 3 35.40 15.67 -38.40
C LEU A 3 34.96 14.35 -37.73
N ALA A 4 35.84 13.34 -37.72
CA ALA A 4 35.61 12.07 -37.03
C ALA A 4 35.65 12.24 -35.51
N LEU A 5 36.53 13.11 -35.00
CA LEU A 5 36.60 13.42 -33.57
C LEU A 5 35.35 14.17 -33.08
N GLY A 6 34.81 15.08 -33.90
CA GLY A 6 33.57 15.80 -33.62
C GLY A 6 32.34 14.88 -33.59
N LEU A 7 32.23 13.93 -34.52
CA LEU A 7 31.14 12.94 -34.53
C LEU A 7 31.20 11.99 -33.32
N ALA A 8 32.41 11.58 -32.91
CA ALA A 8 32.60 10.71 -31.74
C ALA A 8 32.20 11.41 -30.43
N PHE A 9 32.53 12.70 -30.28
CA PHE A 9 32.11 13.51 -29.13
C PHE A 9 30.59 13.70 -29.08
N LEU A 10 29.96 13.94 -30.23
CA LEU A 10 28.51 14.06 -30.33
C LEU A 10 27.82 12.74 -29.94
N GLY A 11 28.30 11.60 -30.47
CA GLY A 11 27.76 10.28 -30.16
C GLY A 11 27.88 9.87 -28.69
N ALA A 12 28.98 10.24 -28.02
CA ALA A 12 29.16 10.00 -26.59
C ALA A 12 28.22 10.84 -25.71
N GLY A 13 27.90 12.08 -26.12
CA GLY A 13 26.97 12.96 -25.41
C GLY A 13 25.50 12.50 -25.46
N LEU A 14 25.08 11.78 -26.52
CA LEU A 14 23.71 11.27 -26.64
C LEU A 14 23.38 10.11 -25.68
N GLN A 15 24.37 9.41 -25.13
CA GLN A 15 24.12 8.29 -24.21
C GLN A 15 23.44 8.74 -22.90
N GLY A 16 23.61 10.01 -22.50
CA GLY A 16 22.88 10.58 -21.36
C GLY A 16 21.43 10.99 -21.68
N CYS A 17 21.10 11.25 -22.96
CA CYS A 17 19.76 11.66 -23.38
C CYS A 17 18.82 10.47 -23.62
N ALA A 18 19.37 9.31 -24.00
CA ALA A 18 18.67 8.04 -24.10
C ALA A 18 19.01 7.11 -22.92
N GLN A 19 19.13 7.69 -21.72
CA GLN A 19 19.48 6.93 -20.53
C GLN A 19 18.34 5.98 -20.16
N THR A 20 18.45 4.73 -20.61
CA THR A 20 17.55 3.67 -20.15
C THR A 20 17.81 3.37 -18.68
N THR A 21 16.77 3.08 -17.91
CA THR A 21 16.87 2.74 -16.48
C THR A 21 16.50 1.28 -16.24
N PRO A 22 17.15 0.30 -16.93
CA PRO A 22 16.65 -1.07 -16.99
C PRO A 22 16.57 -1.77 -15.63
N GLN A 23 17.39 -1.40 -14.65
CA GLN A 23 17.30 -1.95 -13.30
C GLN A 23 16.09 -1.39 -12.53
N TRP A 24 15.82 -0.09 -12.66
CA TRP A 24 14.67 0.58 -12.04
C TRP A 24 13.36 0.20 -12.71
N ASP A 25 13.34 0.14 -14.04
CA ASP A 25 12.16 -0.21 -14.84
C ASP A 25 11.69 -1.64 -14.52
N ARG A 26 12.63 -2.56 -14.27
CA ARG A 26 12.33 -3.93 -13.82
C ARG A 26 11.66 -3.97 -12.45
N GLN A 27 12.02 -3.05 -11.56
CA GLN A 27 11.54 -3.00 -10.18
C GLN A 27 10.34 -2.07 -9.99
N PHE A 28 9.91 -1.37 -11.06
CA PHE A 28 8.82 -0.41 -10.98
C PHE A 28 7.55 -1.07 -10.41
N GLY A 29 7.00 -0.44 -9.36
CA GLY A 29 5.80 -0.91 -8.68
C GLY A 29 5.94 -2.20 -7.86
N VAL A 30 7.15 -2.75 -7.68
CA VAL A 30 7.36 -3.94 -6.81
C VAL A 30 6.96 -3.63 -5.36
N ALA A 31 7.41 -2.50 -4.81
CA ALA A 31 7.09 -2.11 -3.43
C ALA A 31 5.58 -1.93 -3.19
N THR A 32 4.85 -1.33 -4.15
CA THR A 32 3.40 -1.16 -4.05
C THR A 32 2.68 -2.50 -4.09
N ARG A 33 3.08 -3.40 -5.00
CA ARG A 33 2.50 -4.75 -5.11
C ARG A 33 2.82 -5.60 -3.88
N SER A 34 4.02 -5.51 -3.32
CA SER A 34 4.39 -6.22 -2.10
C SER A 34 3.61 -5.70 -0.88
N ASN A 35 3.43 -4.38 -0.78
CA ASN A 35 2.64 -3.79 0.29
C ASN A 35 1.16 -4.19 0.19
N LEU A 36 0.60 -4.21 -1.03
CA LEU A 36 -0.76 -4.70 -1.25
C LEU A 36 -0.88 -6.18 -0.87
N ALA A 37 0.08 -7.02 -1.28
CA ALA A 37 0.09 -8.45 -0.94
C ALA A 37 0.19 -8.68 0.58
N ALA A 38 0.93 -7.83 1.31
CA ALA A 38 1.00 -7.90 2.77
C ALA A 38 -0.31 -7.52 3.46
N GLN A 39 -1.20 -6.79 2.79
CA GLN A 39 -2.54 -6.45 3.28
C GLN A 39 -3.59 -7.52 2.96
N VAL A 40 -3.26 -8.51 2.12
CA VAL A 40 -4.16 -9.63 1.81
C VAL A 40 -4.20 -10.59 3.00
N LEU A 41 -5.32 -10.59 3.72
CA LEU A 41 -5.53 -11.45 4.89
C LEU A 41 -5.57 -12.94 4.52
N ASP A 42 -6.25 -13.29 3.44
CA ASP A 42 -6.37 -14.66 2.94
C ASP A 42 -6.26 -14.68 1.39
N PRO A 43 -5.11 -15.09 0.85
CA PRO A 43 -4.91 -15.20 -0.60
C PRO A 43 -5.76 -16.29 -1.26
N ALA A 44 -6.25 -17.27 -0.50
CA ALA A 44 -7.04 -18.39 -1.01
C ALA A 44 -8.56 -18.13 -0.94
N ALA A 45 -8.98 -16.97 -0.43
CA ALA A 45 -10.39 -16.65 -0.19
C ALA A 45 -11.30 -16.82 -1.42
N ALA A 46 -10.78 -16.59 -2.63
CA ALA A 46 -11.55 -16.76 -3.87
C ALA A 46 -11.92 -18.23 -4.16
N ALA A 47 -11.17 -19.19 -3.63
CA ALA A 47 -11.46 -20.62 -3.74
C ALA A 47 -12.37 -21.14 -2.62
N ASN A 48 -12.74 -20.28 -1.65
CA ASN A 48 -13.57 -20.68 -0.53
C ASN A 48 -15.02 -20.91 -0.99
N THR A 49 -15.47 -22.16 -0.94
CA THR A 49 -16.85 -22.56 -1.27
C THR A 49 -17.81 -22.48 -0.08
N ASN A 50 -17.32 -22.15 1.12
CA ASN A 50 -18.16 -21.98 2.29
C ASN A 50 -19.06 -20.74 2.07
N PRO A 51 -20.39 -20.89 2.09
CA PRO A 51 -21.27 -19.75 1.92
C PRO A 51 -21.04 -18.72 3.02
N ALA A 52 -21.02 -17.44 2.67
CA ALA A 52 -21.03 -16.36 3.64
C ALA A 52 -22.37 -16.38 4.40
N THR A 53 -22.39 -17.02 5.57
CA THR A 53 -23.61 -17.20 6.38
C THR A 53 -24.10 -15.91 7.04
N GLY A 54 -23.31 -14.83 6.98
CA GLY A 54 -23.63 -13.55 7.61
C GLY A 54 -23.58 -13.62 9.14
N ILE A 55 -24.28 -12.69 9.79
CA ILE A 55 -24.46 -12.63 11.25
C ILE A 55 -25.89 -13.04 11.60
N ASP A 56 -26.11 -13.62 12.79
CA ASP A 56 -27.47 -13.95 13.23
C ASP A 56 -28.28 -12.67 13.52
N GLY A 57 -29.61 -12.78 13.44
CA GLY A 57 -30.50 -11.62 13.57
C GLY A 57 -30.43 -10.93 14.94
N ARG A 58 -30.13 -11.67 16.02
CA ARG A 58 -29.99 -11.08 17.36
C ARG A 58 -28.69 -10.30 17.47
N ALA A 59 -27.58 -10.84 16.94
CA ALA A 59 -26.32 -10.12 16.83
C ALA A 59 -26.46 -8.87 15.95
N ALA A 60 -27.17 -8.97 14.82
CA ALA A 60 -27.45 -7.83 13.95
C ALA A 60 -28.22 -6.72 14.67
N LYS A 61 -29.30 -7.08 15.38
CA LYS A 61 -30.05 -6.13 16.22
C LYS A 61 -29.16 -5.50 17.29
N GLY A 62 -28.40 -6.30 18.02
CA GLY A 62 -27.51 -5.80 19.07
C GLY A 62 -26.39 -4.88 18.55
N ALA A 63 -25.92 -5.11 17.32
CA ALA A 63 -24.98 -4.20 16.65
C ALA A 63 -25.65 -2.87 16.27
N HIS A 64 -26.87 -2.92 15.74
CA HIS A 64 -27.64 -1.73 15.38
C HIS A 64 -28.02 -0.90 16.62
N ASP A 65 -28.48 -1.53 17.69
CA ASP A 65 -28.83 -0.86 18.95
C ASP A 65 -27.60 -0.13 19.54
N ARG A 66 -26.42 -0.78 19.52
CA ARG A 66 -25.16 -0.15 19.96
C ARG A 66 -24.74 1.02 19.06
N TYR A 67 -24.91 0.89 17.76
CA TYR A 67 -24.65 1.98 16.83
C TYR A 67 -25.52 3.20 17.15
N GLN A 68 -26.83 3.01 17.33
CA GLN A 68 -27.73 4.09 17.73
C GLN A 68 -27.33 4.70 19.10
N GLN A 69 -27.00 3.84 20.06
CA GLN A 69 -26.59 4.27 21.40
C GLN A 69 -25.32 5.13 21.36
N SER A 70 -24.37 4.85 20.46
CA SER A 70 -23.13 5.64 20.33
C SER A 70 -23.36 7.11 19.96
N PHE A 71 -24.50 7.44 19.35
CA PHE A 71 -24.88 8.84 19.09
C PHE A 71 -25.62 9.48 20.27
N ALA A 72 -26.38 8.70 21.03
CA ALA A 72 -27.09 9.18 22.21
C ALA A 72 -26.16 9.36 23.43
N GLN A 73 -25.14 8.50 23.52
CA GLN A 73 -24.10 8.51 24.53
C GLN A 73 -22.76 8.37 23.81
N PRO A 74 -22.17 9.52 23.39
CA PRO A 74 -20.83 9.52 22.80
C PRO A 74 -19.86 8.84 23.77
N GLU A 75 -19.07 7.89 23.25
CA GLU A 75 -18.02 7.25 24.03
C GLU A 75 -17.10 8.34 24.58
N SER A 76 -16.68 8.20 25.84
CA SER A 76 -15.72 9.13 26.43
C SER A 76 -14.45 9.12 25.58
N ALA A 77 -13.87 10.29 25.34
CA ALA A 77 -12.66 10.40 24.52
C ALA A 77 -11.63 9.37 25.02
N PRO A 78 -11.08 8.53 24.11
CA PRO A 78 -10.08 7.54 24.51
C PRO A 78 -8.92 8.27 25.20
N PRO A 79 -8.31 7.64 26.23
CA PRO A 79 -7.17 8.24 26.89
C PRO A 79 -6.10 8.60 25.85
N ALA A 80 -5.46 9.75 26.03
CA ALA A 80 -4.44 10.23 25.10
C ALA A 80 -3.41 9.12 24.84
N LEU A 81 -3.25 8.75 23.57
CA LEU A 81 -2.24 7.77 23.16
C LEU A 81 -0.87 8.43 23.34
N ILE A 82 -0.22 8.19 24.48
CA ILE A 82 1.15 8.64 24.73
C ILE A 82 2.09 7.68 23.99
N ILE A 83 2.43 8.01 22.75
CA ILE A 83 3.52 7.35 22.04
C ILE A 83 4.82 7.94 22.57
N ASN A 84 5.46 7.26 23.52
CA ASN A 84 6.86 7.48 23.83
C ASN A 84 7.68 6.93 22.66
N ALA A 85 7.91 7.75 21.64
CA ALA A 85 8.92 7.49 20.64
C ALA A 85 10.30 7.67 21.29
N GLY A 86 10.70 6.68 22.10
CA GLY A 86 12.08 6.54 22.55
C GLY A 86 12.94 6.31 21.33
N GLY A 87 13.71 7.34 20.95
CA GLY A 87 14.57 7.33 19.78
C GLY A 87 15.42 6.08 19.69
N ALA A 88 15.11 5.24 18.71
CA ALA A 88 16.04 4.25 18.21
C ALA A 88 17.04 4.98 17.30
N ARG A 89 18.21 5.23 17.88
CA ARG A 89 19.51 5.29 17.21
C ARG A 89 19.62 4.33 16.03
#